data_AF-A0A1A8JST6-F1
#
_entry.id   AF-A0A1A8JST6-F1
#
_cell.length_a   1.000
_cell.length_b   1.000
_cell.length_c   1.000
_cell.angle_alpha   90.00
_cell.angle_beta   90.00
_cell.angle_gamma   90.00
#
_symmetry.space_group_name_H-M   'P 1'
#
loop_
_entity.id
_entity.type
_entity.pdbx_description
1 polymer ?
#
loop_
_entity_poly.entity_id
_entity_poly.type
_entity_poly.pdbx_seq_one_letter_code
_entity_poly.pdbx_strand_id
1 'polypeptide(L)'
;SNQGLRDELYIQLCRQTTENFRYDSLERGWELMAICLAFFPPTPRFHAYLEGYICRHMDPLNDTKGVAISSYAKYCYRKLTKGALTGAKKGLQKPCLEEINHARNAIFHPSMFS
;
A
#
# COMPACT_ATOMS: atom_id res chain seq x y z
N SER A 1 -7.43 -15.47 -12.22
CA SER A 1 -7.18 -14.23 -11.44
C SER A 1 -7.87 -13.08 -12.16
N ASN A 2 -8.65 -12.26 -11.46
CA ASN A 2 -9.39 -11.16 -12.09
C ASN A 2 -8.50 -9.90 -12.08
N GLN A 3 -7.59 -9.82 -13.05
CA GLN A 3 -6.52 -8.81 -13.08
C GLN A 3 -7.05 -7.38 -13.05
N GLY A 4 -8.19 -7.13 -13.72
CA GLY A 4 -8.87 -5.83 -13.73
C GLY A 4 -9.40 -5.40 -12.35
N LEU A 5 -9.84 -6.35 -11.50
CA LEU A 5 -10.33 -6.01 -10.16
C LEU A 5 -9.21 -5.52 -9.23
N ARG A 6 -7.96 -5.96 -9.43
CA ARG A 6 -6.83 -5.51 -8.61
C ARG A 6 -6.51 -4.04 -8.89
N ASP A 7 -6.46 -3.67 -10.16
CA ASP A 7 -6.18 -2.29 -10.54
C ASP A 7 -7.35 -1.37 -10.13
N GLU A 8 -8.60 -1.82 -10.32
CA GLU A 8 -9.78 -1.07 -9.86
C GLU A 8 -9.77 -0.84 -8.34
N LEU A 9 -9.38 -1.85 -7.55
CA LEU A 9 -9.19 -1.68 -6.10
C LEU A 9 -8.15 -0.60 -5.79
N TYR A 10 -6.98 -0.63 -6.43
CA TYR A 10 -5.96 0.39 -6.21
C TYR A 10 -6.42 1.78 -6.69
N ILE A 11 -7.15 1.87 -7.79
CA ILE A 11 -7.74 3.13 -8.27
C ILE A 11 -8.70 3.69 -7.22
N GLN A 12 -9.58 2.86 -6.65
CA GLN A 12 -10.49 3.28 -5.59
C GLN A 12 -9.76 3.73 -4.34
N LEU A 13 -8.69 3.02 -3.94
CA LEU A 13 -7.85 3.42 -2.82
C LEU A 13 -7.19 4.77 -3.07
N CYS A 14 -6.56 4.99 -4.23
CA CYS A 14 -5.97 6.27 -4.61
C CYS A 14 -6.99 7.42 -4.55
N ARG A 15 -8.24 7.18 -4.97
CA ARG A 15 -9.32 8.18 -4.87
C ARG A 15 -9.65 8.49 -3.42
N GLN A 16 -9.81 7.47 -2.57
CA GLN A 16 -10.18 7.63 -1.16
C GLN A 16 -9.05 8.20 -0.28
N THR A 17 -7.80 8.17 -0.76
CA THR A 17 -6.64 8.77 -0.07
C THR A 17 -6.25 10.15 -0.61
N THR A 18 -6.92 10.64 -1.65
CA THR A 18 -6.69 11.97 -2.22
C THR A 18 -7.72 12.95 -1.67
N GLU A 19 -7.27 14.08 -1.11
CA GLU A 19 -8.14 15.16 -0.61
C GLU A 19 -9.24 14.68 0.38
N ASN A 20 -8.95 13.61 1.13
CA ASN A 20 -9.88 13.09 2.12
C ASN A 20 -9.69 13.76 3.47
N PHE A 21 -10.59 14.69 3.81
CA PHE A 21 -10.55 15.44 5.07
C PHE A 21 -11.07 14.65 6.29
N ARG A 22 -11.49 13.39 6.12
CA ARG A 22 -11.88 12.51 7.23
C ARG A 22 -10.68 11.66 7.63
N TYR A 23 -9.94 12.09 8.65
CA TYR A 23 -8.66 11.47 9.06
C TYR A 23 -8.76 9.96 9.30
N ASP A 24 -9.78 9.47 10.02
CA ASP A 24 -9.97 8.03 10.23
C ASP A 24 -10.18 7.25 8.93
N SER A 25 -10.81 7.87 7.93
CA SER A 25 -11.02 7.25 6.62
C SER A 25 -9.74 7.29 5.79
N LEU A 26 -9.01 8.40 5.86
CA LEU A 26 -7.74 8.59 5.16
C LEU A 26 -6.70 7.59 5.66
N GLU A 27 -6.56 7.46 6.98
CA GLU A 27 -5.65 6.49 7.61
C GLU A 27 -5.98 5.06 7.18
N ARG A 28 -7.26 4.65 7.29
CA ARG A 28 -7.69 3.31 6.87
C ARG A 28 -7.47 3.06 5.38
N GLY A 29 -7.61 4.09 4.53
CA GLY A 29 -7.31 3.98 3.10
C GLY A 29 -5.83 3.69 2.82
N TRP A 30 -4.94 4.43 3.47
CA TRP A 30 -3.50 4.22 3.37
C TRP A 30 -3.05 2.89 3.98
N GLU A 31 -3.61 2.51 5.14
CA GLU A 31 -3.36 1.21 5.76
C GLU A 31 -3.77 0.06 4.82
N LEU A 32 -4.97 0.15 4.23
CA LEU A 32 -5.46 -0.89 3.32
C LEU A 32 -4.58 -0.99 2.06
N MET A 33 -4.13 0.13 1.49
CA MET A 33 -3.19 0.13 0.37
C MET A 33 -1.88 -0.58 0.72
N ALA A 34 -1.30 -0.28 1.89
CA ALA A 34 -0.09 -0.91 2.39
C ALA A 34 -0.25 -2.42 2.59
N ILE A 35 -1.38 -2.84 3.16
CA ILE A 35 -1.73 -4.26 3.35
C ILE A 35 -1.89 -4.96 1.99
N CYS A 36 -2.65 -4.39 1.05
CA CYS A 36 -2.85 -4.98 -0.27
C CYS A 36 -1.52 -5.21 -0.99
N LEU A 37 -0.60 -4.23 -0.98
CA LEU A 37 0.73 -4.35 -1.59
C LEU A 37 1.62 -5.39 -0.92
N ALA A 38 1.36 -5.76 0.34
CA ALA A 38 2.06 -6.85 0.99
C ALA A 38 1.65 -8.24 0.46
N PHE A 39 0.46 -8.36 -0.15
CA PHE A 39 -0.10 -9.64 -0.60
C PHE A 39 -0.16 -9.79 -2.11
N PHE A 40 -0.46 -8.72 -2.85
CA PHE A 40 -0.53 -8.78 -4.30
C PHE A 40 -0.11 -7.45 -4.94
N PRO A 41 0.75 -7.50 -5.98
CA PRO A 41 1.09 -6.30 -6.73
C PRO A 41 -0.08 -5.85 -7.64
N PRO A 42 -0.07 -4.59 -8.10
CA PRO A 42 -0.90 -4.17 -9.24
C PRO A 42 -0.49 -4.94 -10.52
N THR A 43 -1.23 -4.76 -11.61
CA THR A 43 -0.75 -5.26 -12.91
C THR A 43 0.48 -4.48 -13.39
N PRO A 44 1.33 -5.06 -14.26
CA PRO A 44 2.45 -4.33 -14.87
C PRO A 44 2.04 -3.03 -15.57
N ARG A 45 0.84 -3.01 -16.19
CA ARG A 45 0.30 -1.83 -16.87
C ARG A 45 0.00 -0.68 -15.90
N PHE A 46 -0.45 -1.01 -14.69
CA PHE A 46 -0.82 -0.01 -13.68
C PHE A 46 0.34 0.35 -12.72
N HIS A 47 1.40 -0.44 -12.69
CA HIS A 47 2.53 -0.28 -11.79
C HIS A 47 3.11 1.15 -11.79
N ALA A 48 3.48 1.68 -12.96
CA ALA A 48 4.10 3.00 -13.07
C ALA A 48 3.19 4.13 -12.56
N TYR A 49 1.88 4.01 -12.77
CA TYR A 49 0.91 4.97 -12.24
C TYR A 49 0.85 4.92 -10.71
N LEU A 50 0.72 3.72 -10.15
CA LEU A 50 0.64 3.54 -8.70
C LEU A 50 1.94 3.98 -8.00
N GLU A 51 3.08 3.68 -8.60
CA GLU A 51 4.39 4.16 -8.13
C GLU A 51 4.45 5.69 -8.10
N GLY A 52 4.08 6.36 -9.19
CA GLY A 52 4.04 7.83 -9.25
C GLY A 52 3.05 8.45 -8.26
N TYR A 53 1.92 7.79 -7.99
CA TYR A 53 0.98 8.19 -6.94
C TYR A 53 1.62 8.11 -5.56
N ILE A 54 2.23 6.96 -5.22
CA ILE A 54 2.88 6.74 -3.92
C ILE A 54 4.03 7.71 -3.71
N CYS A 55 4.89 7.90 -4.71
CA CYS A 55 6.07 8.76 -4.61
C CYS A 55 5.71 10.21 -4.25
N ARG A 56 4.63 10.75 -4.83
CA ARG A 56 4.15 12.12 -4.52
C ARG A 56 3.72 12.31 -3.06
N HIS A 57 3.35 11.22 -2.38
CA HIS A 57 2.89 11.24 -0.99
C HIS A 57 3.98 10.89 0.03
N MET A 58 5.22 10.63 -0.41
CA MET A 58 6.32 10.28 0.52
C MET A 58 6.91 11.48 1.26
N ASP A 59 6.62 12.70 0.81
CA ASP A 59 7.06 13.92 1.48
C ASP A 59 6.27 14.11 2.79
N PRO A 60 6.92 14.29 3.96
CA PRO A 60 6.26 14.63 5.22
C PRO A 60 5.32 15.84 5.16
N LEU A 61 5.47 16.74 4.19
CA LEU A 61 4.52 17.83 3.94
C LEU A 61 3.10 17.36 3.59
N ASN A 62 2.94 16.10 3.17
CA ASN A 62 1.63 15.49 2.97
C ASN A 62 0.99 15.01 4.28
N ASP A 63 1.74 14.95 5.40
CA ASP A 63 1.19 14.49 6.66
C ASP A 63 0.13 15.47 7.18
N THR A 64 -0.93 14.92 7.76
CA THR A 64 -2.04 15.72 8.31
C THR A 64 -2.15 15.49 9.81
N LYS A 65 -3.00 16.27 10.49
CA LYS A 65 -3.23 16.09 11.93
C LYS A 65 -3.81 14.70 12.20
N GLY A 66 -2.96 13.80 12.68
CA GLY A 66 -3.33 12.44 13.07
C GLY A 66 -3.06 11.36 12.01
N VAL A 67 -2.55 11.70 10.82
CA VAL A 67 -2.24 10.69 9.78
C VAL A 67 -0.86 10.92 9.19
N ALA A 68 0.05 9.97 9.44
CA ALA A 68 1.41 9.95 8.90
C ALA A 68 1.45 9.36 7.48
N ILE A 69 0.83 10.05 6.52
CA ILE A 69 0.72 9.66 5.10
C ILE A 69 2.09 9.26 4.53
N SER A 70 3.12 10.05 4.80
CA SER A 70 4.47 9.83 4.30
C SER A 70 5.06 8.49 4.74
N SER A 71 4.73 8.02 5.95
CA SER A 71 5.16 6.72 6.47
C SER A 71 4.48 5.56 5.73
N TYR A 72 3.15 5.66 5.51
CA TYR A 72 2.40 4.69 4.72
C TYR A 72 2.91 4.64 3.27
N ALA A 73 3.12 5.79 2.64
CA ALA A 73 3.62 5.89 1.27
C ALA A 73 5.01 5.27 1.12
N LYS A 74 5.95 5.56 2.04
CA LYS A 74 7.29 4.93 2.05
C LYS A 74 7.20 3.41 2.18
N TYR A 75 6.31 2.90 3.03
CA TYR A 75 6.10 1.46 3.15
C TYR A 75 5.54 0.85 1.85
N CYS A 76 4.52 1.49 1.26
CA CYS A 76 3.94 1.08 -0.02
C CYS A 76 5.01 1.02 -1.12
N TYR A 77 5.87 2.03 -1.22
CA TYR A 77 6.95 2.08 -2.20
C TYR A 77 7.93 0.90 -2.05
N ARG A 78 8.36 0.59 -0.81
CA ARG A 78 9.21 -0.57 -0.54
C ARG A 78 8.57 -1.89 -0.93
N LYS A 79 7.25 -2.03 -0.74
CA LYS A 79 6.52 -3.25 -1.12
C LYS A 79 6.33 -3.35 -2.62
N LEU A 80 6.02 -2.24 -3.29
CA LEU A 80 5.85 -2.19 -4.74
C LEU A 80 7.17 -2.55 -5.46
N THR A 81 8.29 -1.97 -5.04
CA THR A 81 9.63 -2.26 -5.60
C THR A 81 10.09 -3.70 -5.35
N LYS A 82 9.88 -4.26 -4.14
CA LYS A 82 10.22 -5.66 -3.84
C LYS A 82 9.26 -6.68 -4.48
N GLY A 83 8.00 -6.31 -4.67
CA GLY A 83 6.99 -7.16 -5.31
C GLY A 83 7.26 -7.41 -6.78
N ALA A 84 7.88 -6.45 -7.48
CA ALA A 84 8.32 -6.60 -8.86
C ALA A 84 9.43 -7.67 -9.03
N LEU A 85 10.26 -7.89 -7.99
CA LEU A 85 11.42 -8.79 -8.02
C LEU A 85 11.12 -10.21 -7.56
N THR A 86 10.14 -10.40 -6.68
CA THR A 86 9.87 -11.71 -6.03
C THR A 86 8.79 -12.54 -6.72
N GLY A 87 8.25 -12.07 -7.85
CA GLY A 87 7.45 -12.83 -8.81
C GLY A 87 6.55 -13.91 -8.21
N ALA A 88 5.35 -13.55 -7.77
CA ALA A 88 4.24 -14.50 -7.50
C ALA A 88 4.54 -15.71 -6.58
N LYS A 89 5.65 -15.75 -5.82
CA LYS A 89 6.08 -16.95 -5.07
C LYS A 89 5.19 -17.35 -3.88
N LYS A 90 4.21 -16.54 -3.50
CA LYS A 90 3.05 -16.96 -2.71
C LYS A 90 1.79 -16.58 -3.48
N GLY A 91 1.36 -17.43 -4.40
CA GLY A 91 0.12 -17.19 -5.13
C GLY A 91 -1.04 -17.04 -4.16
N LEU A 92 -1.80 -15.94 -4.27
CA LEU A 92 -3.24 -15.78 -3.95
C LEU A 92 -3.82 -16.55 -2.74
N GLN A 93 -3.03 -16.91 -1.72
CA GLN A 93 -3.55 -17.47 -0.49
C GLN A 93 -4.23 -16.35 0.28
N LYS A 94 -5.45 -16.62 0.75
CA LYS A 94 -6.16 -15.70 1.63
C LYS A 94 -5.26 -15.44 2.84
N PRO A 95 -4.85 -14.19 3.08
CA PRO A 95 -4.00 -13.87 4.22
C PRO A 95 -4.65 -14.36 5.52
N CYS A 96 -3.88 -15.00 6.39
CA CYS A 96 -4.36 -15.23 7.74
C CYS A 96 -4.35 -13.91 8.53
N LEU A 97 -5.11 -13.84 9.63
CA LEU A 97 -5.18 -12.63 10.46
C LEU A 97 -3.79 -12.21 10.98
N GLU A 98 -2.93 -13.18 11.25
CA GLU A 98 -1.56 -12.94 11.71
C GLU A 98 -0.71 -12.25 10.63
N GLU A 99 -0.82 -12.68 9.36
CA GLU A 99 -0.12 -12.04 8.24
C GLU A 99 -0.62 -10.60 8.03
N ILE A 100 -1.92 -10.34 8.19
CA ILE A 100 -2.50 -8.99 8.12
C ILE A 100 -1.94 -8.10 9.23
N ASN A 101 -1.94 -8.60 10.48
CA ASN A 101 -1.42 -7.87 11.62
C ASN A 101 0.08 -7.60 11.49
N HIS A 102 0.84 -8.56 10.97
CA HIS A 102 2.25 -8.37 10.67
C HIS A 102 2.46 -7.27 9.63
N ALA A 103 1.69 -7.28 8.53
CA ALA A 103 1.78 -6.26 7.49
C ALA A 103 1.45 -4.85 8.02
N ARG A 104 0.43 -4.73 8.87
CA ARG A 104 0.08 -3.48 9.58
C ARG A 104 1.22 -3.01 10.47
N ASN A 105 1.72 -3.87 11.34
CA ASN A 105 2.78 -3.52 12.29
C ASN A 105 4.07 -3.06 11.59
N ALA A 106 4.40 -3.69 10.47
CA ALA A 106 5.60 -3.39 9.69
C ALA A 106 5.60 -1.99 9.04
N ILE A 107 4.46 -1.30 8.99
CA ILE A 107 4.37 0.08 8.49
C ILE A 107 5.19 1.02 9.38
N PHE A 108 5.02 0.89 10.70
CA PHE A 108 5.66 1.74 11.71
C PHE A 108 6.82 1.06 12.44
N HIS A 109 6.92 -0.27 12.36
CA HIS A 109 7.98 -1.06 13.00
C HIS A 109 8.64 -1.98 11.96
N PRO A 110 9.43 -1.43 11.02
CA PRO A 110 10.13 -2.26 10.04
C PRO A 110 11.11 -3.21 10.74
N SER A 111 11.11 -4.49 10.35
CA SER A 111 12.09 -5.48 10.83
C SER A 111 13.52 -5.03 10.49
N MET A 112 14.41 -5.06 11.48
CA MET A 112 15.85 -4.79 11.34
C MET A 112 16.63 -5.91 10.65
N PHE A 113 16.01 -7.09 10.47
CA PHE A 113 16.63 -8.24 9.82
C PHE A 113 15.94 -8.50 8.47
N SER A 114 16.74 -8.49 7.40
CA SER A 114 16.36 -8.78 6.02
C SER A 114 17.15 -9.95 5.49
#